data_AF-A0A363TYH3-F1
#
_entry.id   AF-A0A363TYH3-F1
#
_cell.length_a   1.000
_cell.length_b   1.000
_cell.length_c   1.000
_cell.angle_alpha   90.00
_cell.angle_beta   90.00
_cell.angle_gamma   90.00
#
_symmetry.space_group_name_H-M   'P 1'
#
loop_
_entity.id
_entity.type
_entity.pdbx_description
1 polymer ?
#
loop_
_entity_poly.entity_id
_entity_poly.type
_entity_poly.pdbx_seq_one_letter_code
_entity_poly.pdbx_strand_id
1 'polypeptide(L)'
;MQDATGRVPGARQGGEVAPPRRQIPGVYHRRVGDIVVTALSDGYLDAPYTVMRIAPGDAEEILAREFRPSPPRISVNCFAIYSAGRLALIETGSGSSMGPTLGWLPRSLAAAGIEAGRIETILLTHMHPDHSNG
;
A
#
# COMPACT_ATOMS: atom_id res chain seq x y z
N MET A 1 -40.82 -49.18 -27.39
CA MET A 1 -40.93 -48.06 -26.42
C MET A 1 -39.54 -47.78 -25.87
N GLN A 2 -38.88 -46.76 -26.40
CA GLN A 2 -37.65 -46.17 -25.89
C GLN A 2 -38.04 -44.79 -25.38
N ASP A 3 -37.84 -44.50 -24.09
CA ASP A 3 -38.02 -43.15 -23.56
C ASP A 3 -36.66 -42.44 -23.57
N ALA A 4 -36.66 -41.29 -24.23
CA ALA A 4 -35.51 -40.46 -24.53
C ALA A 4 -35.51 -39.27 -23.58
N THR A 5 -34.69 -39.32 -22.54
CA THR A 5 -34.40 -38.15 -21.71
C THR A 5 -32.90 -37.97 -21.54
N GLY A 6 -32.25 -37.53 -22.62
CA GLY A 6 -30.88 -37.01 -22.58
C GLY A 6 -30.85 -35.72 -21.75
N ARG A 7 -30.56 -35.83 -20.45
CA ARG A 7 -30.29 -34.67 -19.60
C ARG A 7 -28.81 -34.72 -19.20
N VAL A 8 -28.01 -33.90 -19.88
CA VAL A 8 -26.60 -33.70 -19.56
C VAL A 8 -26.51 -33.03 -18.17
N PRO A 9 -25.71 -33.55 -17.21
CA PRO A 9 -25.53 -32.90 -15.92
C PRO A 9 -24.69 -31.62 -16.09
N GLY A 10 -25.27 -30.48 -15.69
CA GLY A 10 -24.52 -29.31 -15.23
C GLY A 10 -23.64 -28.61 -16.24
N ALA A 11 -24.25 -27.95 -17.23
CA ALA A 11 -23.57 -26.81 -17.87
C ALA A 11 -23.23 -25.79 -16.77
N ARG A 12 -21.93 -25.54 -16.53
CA ARG A 12 -21.50 -24.43 -15.68
C ARG A 12 -22.04 -23.16 -16.34
N GLN A 13 -22.99 -22.51 -15.70
CA GLN A 13 -23.40 -21.17 -16.10
C GLN A 13 -22.16 -20.29 -15.93
N GLY A 14 -21.52 -19.95 -17.05
CA GLY A 14 -20.38 -19.04 -17.10
C GLY A 14 -20.87 -17.64 -16.83
N GLY A 15 -21.13 -17.31 -15.57
CA GLY A 15 -21.34 -15.94 -15.15
C GLY A 15 -20.05 -15.16 -15.36
N GLU A 16 -20.15 -13.99 -15.99
CA GLU A 16 -19.02 -13.07 -16.18
C GLU A 16 -18.44 -12.69 -14.82
N VAL A 17 -17.14 -12.95 -14.63
CA VAL A 17 -16.45 -12.62 -13.38
C VAL A 17 -16.15 -11.13 -13.36
N ALA A 18 -16.89 -10.37 -12.55
CA ALA A 18 -16.65 -8.94 -12.40
C ALA A 18 -15.30 -8.67 -11.71
N PRO A 19 -14.52 -7.68 -12.19
CA PRO A 19 -13.24 -7.35 -11.58
C PRO A 19 -13.40 -6.71 -10.18
N PRO A 20 -12.43 -6.89 -9.27
CA PRO A 20 -12.45 -6.20 -7.99
C PRO A 20 -12.43 -4.68 -8.18
N ARG A 21 -13.27 -3.97 -7.41
CA ARG A 21 -13.42 -2.50 -7.50
C ARG A 21 -12.69 -1.74 -6.40
N ARG A 22 -12.03 -2.46 -5.47
CA ARG A 22 -11.29 -1.89 -4.34
C ARG A 22 -9.96 -2.63 -4.21
N GLN A 23 -8.92 -1.87 -3.91
CA GLN A 23 -7.62 -2.45 -3.54
C GLN A 23 -7.71 -3.09 -2.15
N ILE A 24 -6.89 -4.11 -1.91
CA ILE A 24 -6.65 -4.63 -0.56
C ILE A 24 -6.08 -3.53 0.35
N PRO A 25 -6.19 -3.66 1.69
CA PRO A 25 -5.47 -2.76 2.59
C PRO A 25 -3.97 -2.75 2.29
N GLY A 26 -3.35 -1.58 2.36
CA GLY A 26 -1.90 -1.40 2.17
C GLY A 26 -1.13 -1.84 3.41
N VAL A 27 -1.24 -3.13 3.76
CA VAL A 27 -0.64 -3.75 4.95
C VAL A 27 0.11 -5.00 4.53
N TYR A 28 1.36 -5.12 4.95
CA TYR A 28 2.17 -6.32 4.71
C TYR A 28 3.00 -6.67 5.93
N HIS A 29 2.79 -7.88 6.47
CA HIS A 29 3.52 -8.39 7.62
C HIS A 29 4.72 -9.24 7.19
N ARG A 30 5.85 -9.03 7.85
CA ARG A 30 7.06 -9.82 7.67
C ARG A 30 7.75 -10.06 9.00
N ARG A 31 8.09 -11.31 9.27
CA ARG A 31 8.91 -11.67 10.43
C ARG A 31 10.40 -11.56 10.09
N VAL A 32 11.18 -11.01 11.02
CA VAL A 32 12.64 -10.93 10.98
C VAL A 32 13.17 -11.38 12.35
N GLY A 33 13.55 -12.65 12.47
CA GLY A 33 13.81 -13.27 13.78
C GLY A 33 12.58 -13.17 14.69
N ASP A 34 12.74 -12.62 15.88
CA ASP A 34 11.66 -12.42 16.85
C ASP A 34 10.84 -11.14 16.62
N ILE A 35 11.23 -10.33 15.63
CA ILE A 35 10.58 -9.07 15.30
C ILE A 35 9.49 -9.31 14.24
N VAL A 36 8.32 -8.70 14.42
CA VAL A 36 7.31 -8.58 13.36
C VAL A 36 7.31 -7.15 12.83
N VAL A 37 7.63 -7.01 11.55
CA VAL A 37 7.57 -5.75 10.81
C VAL A 37 6.28 -5.72 10.02
N THR A 38 5.49 -4.67 10.18
CA THR A 38 4.29 -4.42 9.37
C THR A 38 4.53 -3.17 8.54
N ALA A 39 4.65 -3.32 7.22
CA ALA A 39 4.63 -2.19 6.30
C ALA A 39 3.20 -1.67 6.18
N LEU A 40 3.04 -0.36 6.31
CA LEU A 40 1.76 0.36 6.32
C LEU A 40 1.82 1.45 5.25
N SER A 41 0.91 1.43 4.29
CA SER A 41 0.85 2.47 3.26
C SER A 41 0.17 3.73 3.80
N ASP A 42 0.81 4.88 3.63
CA ASP A 42 0.17 6.20 3.75
C ASP A 42 -0.50 6.62 2.45
N GLY A 43 -0.27 5.89 1.35
CA GLY A 43 -0.83 6.17 0.02
C GLY A 43 0.27 6.37 -1.01
N TYR A 44 0.06 7.33 -1.91
CA TYR A 44 1.01 7.66 -2.96
C TYR A 44 1.04 9.15 -3.34
N LEU A 45 2.17 9.57 -3.89
CA LEU A 45 2.38 10.88 -4.49
C LEU A 45 2.68 10.70 -5.98
N ASP A 46 1.99 11.45 -6.84
CA ASP A 46 2.39 11.61 -8.23
C ASP A 46 3.41 12.77 -8.28
N ALA A 47 4.70 12.44 -8.42
CA ALA A 47 5.79 13.39 -8.24
C ALA A 47 6.20 14.02 -9.58
N PRO A 48 6.30 15.36 -9.68
CA PRO A 48 6.79 16.00 -10.89
C PRO A 48 8.30 15.79 -11.05
N TYR A 49 8.81 15.76 -12.29
CA TYR A 49 10.25 15.66 -12.53
C TYR A 49 11.07 16.81 -11.92
N THR A 50 10.43 17.95 -11.64
CA THR A 50 11.06 19.12 -11.03
C THR A 50 11.59 18.89 -9.62
N VAL A 51 11.11 17.87 -8.90
CA VAL A 51 11.65 17.50 -7.57
C VAL A 51 12.82 16.51 -7.66
N MET A 52 13.11 16.00 -8.86
CA MET A 52 14.20 15.06 -9.11
C MET A 52 15.39 15.77 -9.75
N ARG A 53 16.60 15.41 -9.31
CA ARG A 53 17.85 15.88 -9.92
C ARG A 53 18.28 14.92 -11.03
N ILE A 54 17.52 14.90 -12.12
CA ILE A 54 17.72 14.02 -13.28
C ILE A 54 17.74 14.83 -14.57
N ALA A 55 18.51 14.40 -15.56
CA ALA A 55 18.53 15.07 -16.85
C ALA A 55 17.16 14.91 -17.55
N PRO A 56 16.72 15.90 -18.34
CA PRO A 56 15.46 15.80 -19.08
C PRO A 56 15.46 14.58 -20.02
N GLY A 57 14.40 13.77 -19.98
CA GLY A 57 14.26 12.58 -20.84
C GLY A 57 14.79 11.28 -20.22
N ASP A 58 15.82 11.35 -19.36
CA ASP A 58 16.40 10.16 -18.73
C ASP A 58 15.40 9.46 -17.81
N ALA A 59 14.60 10.24 -17.06
CA ALA A 59 13.63 9.70 -16.12
C ALA A 59 12.52 8.93 -16.87
N GLU A 60 12.02 9.51 -17.95
CA GLU A 60 11.02 8.91 -18.80
C GLU A 60 11.54 7.63 -19.45
N GLU A 61 12.78 7.63 -19.95
CA GLU A 61 13.40 6.45 -20.55
C GLU A 61 13.56 5.30 -19.53
N ILE A 62 14.06 5.61 -18.33
CA ILE A 62 14.21 4.63 -17.25
C ILE A 62 12.85 4.06 -16.85
N LEU A 63 11.84 4.92 -16.64
CA LEU A 63 10.50 4.48 -16.24
C LEU A 63 9.83 3.64 -17.34
N ALA A 64 10.00 4.00 -18.61
CA ALA A 64 9.48 3.24 -19.74
C ALA A 64 10.10 1.84 -19.83
N ARG A 65 11.43 1.72 -19.64
CA ARG A 65 12.13 0.43 -19.63
C ARG A 65 11.65 -0.50 -18.51
N GLU A 66 11.20 0.07 -17.40
CA GLU A 66 10.70 -0.67 -16.22
C GLU A 66 9.17 -0.81 -16.17
N PHE A 67 8.47 -0.47 -17.27
CA PHE A 67 7.01 -0.50 -17.36
C PHE A 67 6.31 0.31 -16.25
N ARG A 68 6.91 1.44 -15.85
CA ARG A 68 6.41 2.32 -14.81
C ARG A 68 5.66 3.53 -15.40
N PRO A 69 4.65 4.06 -14.68
CA PRO A 69 4.02 5.32 -15.05
C PRO A 69 5.01 6.49 -15.09
N SER A 70 4.75 7.43 -16.00
CA SER A 70 5.47 8.69 -16.16
C SER A 70 4.43 9.84 -16.25
N PRO A 71 4.48 10.86 -15.36
CA PRO A 71 5.37 11.02 -14.21
C PRO A 71 5.26 9.90 -13.17
N PRO A 72 6.29 9.70 -12.32
CA PRO A 72 6.31 8.58 -11.40
C PRO A 72 5.29 8.73 -10.27
N ARG A 73 4.67 7.60 -9.95
CA ARG A 73 3.88 7.41 -8.73
C ARG A 73 4.75 6.79 -7.65
N ILE A 74 4.97 7.51 -6.56
CA ILE A 74 5.83 7.12 -5.44
C ILE A 74 4.95 6.71 -4.27
N SER A 75 5.18 5.52 -3.73
CA SER A 75 4.49 5.07 -2.50
C SER A 75 5.13 5.70 -1.26
N VAL A 76 4.30 6.15 -0.33
CA VAL A 76 4.73 6.56 1.02
C VAL A 76 4.34 5.46 1.99
N ASN A 77 5.32 4.98 2.75
CA ASN A 77 5.16 3.84 3.67
C ASN A 77 5.72 4.19 5.05
N CYS A 78 4.99 3.73 6.06
CA CYS A 78 5.42 3.70 7.46
C CYS A 78 5.64 2.23 7.87
N PHE A 79 6.29 2.00 9.02
CA PHE A 79 6.55 0.64 9.49
C PHE A 79 6.24 0.49 10.98
N ALA A 80 5.30 -0.39 11.32
CA ALA A 80 5.10 -0.80 12.70
C ALA A 80 6.04 -1.96 13.04
N ILE A 81 6.77 -1.82 14.15
CA ILE A 81 7.75 -2.78 14.63
C ILE A 81 7.27 -3.35 15.96
N TYR A 82 6.96 -4.63 15.96
CA TYR A 82 6.68 -5.41 17.17
C TYR A 82 7.91 -6.18 17.58
N SER A 83 8.43 -5.90 18.77
CA SER A 83 9.59 -6.58 19.33
C SER A 83 9.53 -6.60 20.85
N ALA A 84 9.83 -7.75 21.45
CA ALA A 84 9.86 -7.93 22.92
C ALA A 84 8.58 -7.43 23.63
N GLY A 85 7.41 -7.63 23.01
CA GLY A 85 6.12 -7.20 23.56
C GLY A 85 5.82 -5.70 23.44
N ARG A 86 6.65 -4.95 22.73
CA ARG A 86 6.54 -3.49 22.55
C ARG A 86 6.21 -3.15 21.10
N LEU A 87 5.59 -1.99 20.91
CA LEU A 87 5.20 -1.47 19.60
C LEU A 87 5.83 -0.10 19.34
N ALA A 88 6.66 -0.03 18.30
CA ALA A 88 7.17 1.22 17.75
C ALA A 88 6.65 1.46 16.33
N LEU A 89 6.62 2.71 15.91
CA LEU A 89 6.28 3.12 14.55
C LEU A 89 7.46 3.91 13.95
N ILE A 90 7.86 3.57 12.74
CA ILE A 90 8.82 4.33 11.93
C ILE A 90 8.00 5.14 10.91
N GLU A 91 8.13 6.47 10.99
CA GLU A 91 7.33 7.49 10.29
C GLU A 91 5.84 7.52 10.64
N THR A 92 5.20 8.67 10.44
CA THR A 92 3.76 8.87 10.67
C THR A 92 2.98 9.22 9.41
N GLY A 93 3.64 9.30 8.26
CA GLY A 93 2.98 9.68 7.01
C GLY A 93 2.73 11.18 6.93
N SER A 94 1.84 11.58 6.01
CA SER A 94 1.64 12.99 5.67
C SER A 94 0.44 13.68 6.33
N GLY A 95 -0.41 12.93 7.03
CA GLY A 95 -1.70 13.43 7.50
C GLY A 95 -2.52 14.00 6.33
N SER A 96 -3.07 15.20 6.50
CA SER A 96 -3.81 15.89 5.43
C SER A 96 -2.94 16.88 4.62
N SER A 97 -1.63 16.95 4.89
CA SER A 97 -0.78 18.05 4.43
C SER A 97 -0.35 17.96 2.96
N MET A 98 -0.46 16.78 2.33
CA MET A 98 0.05 16.52 0.97
C MET A 98 -1.04 16.05 -0.01
N GLY A 99 -2.30 16.34 0.29
CA GLY A 99 -3.43 16.07 -0.60
C GLY A 99 -4.08 14.69 -0.38
N PRO A 100 -5.14 14.38 -1.14
CA PRO A 100 -6.07 13.28 -0.82
C PRO A 100 -5.57 11.87 -1.16
N THR A 101 -4.47 11.75 -1.90
CA THR A 101 -3.86 10.45 -2.25
C THR A 101 -2.93 9.91 -1.17
N LEU A 102 -2.71 10.70 -0.11
CA LEU A 102 -1.93 10.36 1.07
C LEU A 102 -2.78 10.48 2.35
N GLY A 103 -2.16 10.31 3.53
CA GLY A 103 -2.85 10.38 4.82
C GLY A 103 -3.61 9.11 5.18
N TRP A 104 -3.28 7.99 4.53
CA TRP A 104 -3.98 6.72 4.72
C TRP A 104 -3.44 5.90 5.89
N LEU A 105 -2.39 6.35 6.59
CA LEU A 105 -1.82 5.62 7.72
C LEU A 105 -2.87 5.19 8.77
N PRO A 106 -3.82 6.04 9.23
CA PRO A 106 -4.83 5.60 10.21
C PRO A 106 -5.69 4.43 9.72
N ARG A 107 -6.04 4.42 8.43
CA ARG A 107 -6.76 3.30 7.80
C ARG A 107 -5.90 2.04 7.75
N SER A 108 -4.62 2.18 7.41
CA SER A 108 -3.68 1.05 7.34
C SER A 108 -3.42 0.45 8.72
N LEU A 109 -3.26 1.28 9.77
CA LEU A 109 -3.16 0.83 11.16
C LEU A 109 -4.41 0.04 11.58
N ALA A 110 -5.60 0.58 11.33
CA ALA A 110 -6.86 -0.10 11.66
C ALA A 110 -7.00 -1.45 10.92
N ALA A 111 -6.62 -1.51 9.64
CA ALA A 111 -6.65 -2.74 8.87
C ALA A 111 -5.61 -3.79 9.36
N ALA A 112 -4.52 -3.33 9.97
CA ALA A 112 -3.51 -4.18 10.60
C ALA A 112 -3.89 -4.59 12.04
N GLY A 113 -5.04 -4.14 12.57
CA GLY A 113 -5.45 -4.40 13.95
C GLY A 113 -4.62 -3.62 14.99
N ILE A 114 -4.00 -2.51 14.58
CA ILE A 114 -3.12 -1.69 15.42
C ILE A 114 -3.90 -0.47 15.89
N GLU A 115 -4.05 -0.34 17.21
CA GLU A 115 -4.57 0.87 17.83
C GLU A 115 -3.44 1.90 17.96
N ALA A 116 -3.64 3.11 17.44
CA ALA A 116 -2.62 4.17 17.49
C ALA A 116 -2.17 4.50 18.93
N GLY A 117 -3.08 4.44 19.92
CA GLY A 117 -2.78 4.67 21.34
C GLY A 117 -1.86 3.62 21.98
N ARG A 118 -1.59 2.50 21.30
CA ARG A 118 -0.65 1.46 21.76
C ARG A 118 0.78 1.67 21.26
N ILE A 119 1.01 2.63 20.38
CA ILE A 119 2.34 2.94 19.86
C ILE A 119 3.11 3.69 20.95
N GLU A 120 4.15 3.06 21.50
CA GLU A 120 4.94 3.61 22.60
C GLU A 120 6.06 4.53 22.12
N THR A 121 6.47 4.37 20.87
CA THR A 121 7.66 5.03 20.32
C THR A 121 7.44 5.36 18.85
N ILE A 122 7.73 6.61 18.48
CA ILE A 122 7.76 7.06 17.09
C ILE A 122 9.22 7.37 16.75
N LEU A 123 9.70 6.78 15.66
CA LEU A 123 11.02 7.00 15.10
C LEU A 123 10.85 7.70 13.75
N LEU A 124 11.38 8.90 13.63
CA LEU A 124 11.38 9.64 12.37
C LEU A 124 12.77 9.57 11.77
N THR A 125 12.89 9.11 10.54
CA THR A 125 14.17 9.12 9.81
C THR A 125 14.60 10.56 9.52
N HIS A 126 13.63 11.44 9.25
CA HIS A 126 13.82 12.88 9.03
C HIS A 126 12.47 13.61 9.15
N MET A 127 12.45 14.92 8.86
CA MET A 127 11.33 15.82 9.14
C MET A 127 10.67 16.40 7.89
N HIS A 128 10.54 15.59 6.83
CA HIS A 128 9.73 16.00 5.68
C HIS A 128 8.22 15.77 5.93
N PRO A 129 7.35 16.53 5.25
CA PRO A 129 5.91 16.43 5.45
C PRO A 129 5.33 15.03 5.28
N ASP A 130 5.85 14.22 4.36
CA ASP A 130 5.39 12.84 4.11
C ASP A 130 5.77 11.83 5.19
N HIS A 131 6.54 12.27 6.18
CA HIS A 131 7.07 11.46 7.26
C HIS A 131 6.53 11.87 8.63
N SER A 132 6.28 13.16 8.84
CA SER A 132 6.09 13.72 10.18
C SER A 132 4.73 14.39 10.45
N ASN A 133 3.90 14.55 9.42
CA ASN A 133 2.67 15.34 9.54
C ASN A 133 1.41 14.50 9.80
N GLY A 134 1.53 13.17 9.82
CA GLY A 134 0.44 12.26 10.18
C GLY A 134 0.32 11.94 11.65
#